data_AF-A0A8D1FNG5-F1
#
_entry.id   AF-A0A8D1FNG5-F1
#
_cell.length_a   1.000
_cell.length_b   1.000
_cell.length_c   1.000
_cell.angle_alpha   90.00
_cell.angle_beta   90.00
_cell.angle_gamma   90.00
#
_symmetry.space_group_name_H-M   'P 1'
#
loop_
_entity.id
_entity.type
_entity.pdbx_description
1 polymer ?
#
loop_
_entity_poly.entity_id
_entity_poly.type
_entity_poly.pdbx_seq_one_letter_code
_entity_poly.pdbx_strand_id
1 'polypeptide(L)'
;MPNVQLPPKESNLFKRILKCYEQKQYKNGLKFCKMILSNPKFAEHGETLAMKGLTLNCLGKKEEAYEFVRKGLRNDVKSHVCWHVYGLLQRADKKYDEAIKCYRNALKLDKDNLQILRDLSLLQIQMRDLEGYRETRYQLLQLRPTQRASWIGYAIAYHLLKDYDMALKLLEEFRQTQQVPPNKIDYEYSELILYQNQVMREADLFQESLEHIETYEKQVCDKLLVEEIKGEMLLKLGRLKEASEVFKNLIDRNAENWCYYEGLEKALQLSTLEERLQIYEEISQQHPRAISPRRLPLNLVPGAKFRELMDKFLRVNFSKGCPPLFTTLKSLYYDSEKISIIQELVTNYEASLKKCDLFSPYESGEKEPPTTLLWVQYFLAQHFDKLGQYSLALDYINAAIASTPTLIELFYMKAKIYKVKSWLCFLTS
;
A
#
# COMPACT_ATOMS: atom_id res chain seq x y z
N MET A 1 36.86 -32.72 -20.52
CA MET A 1 37.09 -33.84 -19.59
C MET A 1 35.92 -34.80 -19.70
N PRO A 2 36.13 -36.12 -19.54
CA PRO A 2 35.04 -37.09 -19.66
C PRO A 2 33.96 -36.80 -18.62
N ASN A 3 32.70 -36.83 -19.06
CA ASN A 3 31.53 -36.62 -18.23
C ASN A 3 31.42 -37.81 -17.27
N VAL A 4 31.91 -37.68 -16.03
CA VAL A 4 31.94 -38.77 -15.06
C VAL A 4 30.55 -38.90 -14.44
N GLN A 5 29.68 -39.66 -15.11
CA GLN A 5 28.39 -40.02 -14.55
C GLN A 5 28.57 -40.85 -13.28
N LEU A 6 27.86 -40.47 -12.21
CA LEU A 6 27.90 -41.19 -10.94
C LEU A 6 27.27 -42.59 -11.08
N PRO A 7 27.91 -43.64 -10.53
CA PRO A 7 27.29 -44.97 -10.42
C PRO A 7 26.00 -44.93 -9.58
N PRO A 8 25.15 -45.96 -9.63
CA PRO A 8 23.82 -45.93 -9.00
C PRO A 8 23.87 -45.73 -7.47
N LYS A 9 24.92 -46.20 -6.79
CA LYS A 9 25.09 -46.02 -5.34
C LYS A 9 25.36 -44.55 -5.00
N GLU A 10 26.32 -43.93 -5.69
CA GLU A 10 26.69 -42.53 -5.51
C GLU A 10 25.62 -41.56 -6.04
N SER A 11 24.92 -41.92 -7.12
CA SER A 11 23.77 -41.17 -7.63
C SER A 11 22.63 -41.10 -6.60
N ASN A 12 22.36 -42.21 -5.88
CA ASN A 12 21.40 -42.20 -4.78
C ASN A 12 21.85 -41.32 -3.61
N LEU A 13 23.15 -41.29 -3.30
CA LEU A 13 23.70 -40.34 -2.32
C LEU A 13 23.55 -38.89 -2.81
N PHE A 14 23.77 -38.63 -4.09
CA PHE A 14 23.60 -37.30 -4.68
C PHE A 14 22.16 -36.80 -4.61
N LYS A 15 21.17 -37.66 -4.92
CA LYS A 15 19.75 -37.34 -4.70
C LYS A 15 19.43 -37.03 -3.24
N ARG A 16 20.06 -37.71 -2.29
CA ARG A 16 19.92 -37.39 -0.85
C ARG A 16 20.52 -36.03 -0.50
N ILE A 17 21.62 -35.61 -1.14
CA ILE A 17 22.19 -34.27 -0.96
C ILE A 17 21.17 -33.20 -1.36
N LEU A 18 20.55 -33.34 -2.53
CA LEU A 18 19.51 -32.41 -3.01
C LEU A 18 18.33 -32.34 -2.03
N LYS A 19 17.83 -33.50 -1.59
CA LYS A 19 16.74 -33.56 -0.60
C LYS A 19 17.13 -32.91 0.74
N CYS A 20 18.35 -33.12 1.23
CA CYS A 20 18.84 -32.47 2.44
C CYS A 20 18.90 -30.94 2.28
N TYR A 21 19.24 -30.44 1.10
CA TYR A 21 19.24 -29.01 0.81
C TYR A 21 17.82 -28.44 0.81
N GLU A 22 16.88 -29.10 0.13
CA GLU A 22 15.45 -28.72 0.14
C GLU A 22 14.85 -28.70 1.55
N GLN A 23 15.22 -29.67 2.39
CA GLN A 23 14.79 -29.77 3.79
C GLN A 23 15.59 -28.88 4.75
N LYS A 24 16.52 -28.06 4.26
CA LYS A 24 17.41 -27.19 5.04
C LYS A 24 18.30 -27.94 6.05
N GLN A 25 18.52 -29.23 5.87
CA GLN A 25 19.39 -30.07 6.70
C GLN A 25 20.85 -30.04 6.21
N TYR A 26 21.46 -28.86 6.25
CA TYR A 26 22.75 -28.60 5.61
C TYR A 26 23.91 -29.45 6.19
N LYS A 27 23.92 -29.71 7.50
CA LYS A 27 24.97 -30.54 8.14
C LYS A 27 24.97 -31.99 7.62
N ASN A 28 23.79 -32.57 7.38
CA ASN A 28 23.66 -33.92 6.81
C ASN A 28 24.04 -33.93 5.33
N GLY A 29 23.62 -32.91 4.58
CA GLY A 29 24.03 -32.71 3.19
C GLY A 29 25.55 -32.71 3.03
N LEU A 30 26.29 -31.98 3.88
CA LEU A 30 27.75 -31.97 3.85
C LEU A 30 28.39 -33.33 4.15
N LYS A 31 27.80 -34.14 5.03
CA LYS A 31 28.29 -35.50 5.31
C LYS A 31 28.18 -36.36 4.05
N PHE A 32 27.03 -36.31 3.37
CA PHE A 32 26.83 -37.05 2.11
C PHE A 32 27.74 -36.54 0.98
N CYS A 33 27.96 -35.21 0.87
CA CYS A 33 28.95 -34.67 -0.07
C CYS A 33 30.35 -35.25 0.21
N LYS A 34 30.77 -35.31 1.48
CA LYS A 34 32.07 -35.88 1.86
C LYS A 34 32.18 -37.35 1.49
N MET A 35 31.12 -38.15 1.65
CA MET A 35 31.14 -39.58 1.28
C MET A 35 31.37 -39.82 -0.22
N ILE A 36 30.81 -38.96 -1.08
CA ILE A 36 31.03 -39.06 -2.54
C ILE A 36 32.45 -38.60 -2.87
N LEU A 37 32.86 -37.44 -2.34
CA LEU A 37 34.15 -36.81 -2.64
C LEU A 37 35.35 -37.53 -2.00
N SER A 38 35.14 -38.38 -0.99
CA SER A 38 36.22 -39.20 -0.38
C SER A 38 36.71 -40.30 -1.30
N ASN A 39 35.90 -40.72 -2.29
CA ASN A 39 36.33 -41.67 -3.29
C ASN A 39 37.20 -40.95 -4.34
N PRO A 40 38.48 -41.34 -4.54
CA PRO A 40 39.37 -40.67 -5.49
C PRO A 40 38.82 -40.59 -6.91
N LYS A 41 37.95 -41.54 -7.31
CA LYS A 41 37.29 -41.54 -8.63
C LYS A 41 36.32 -40.38 -8.84
N PHE A 42 35.73 -39.85 -7.76
CA PHE A 42 34.71 -38.80 -7.79
C PHE A 42 35.09 -37.56 -6.98
N ALA A 43 36.34 -37.48 -6.52
CA ALA A 43 36.85 -36.35 -5.74
C ALA A 43 36.70 -35.01 -6.47
N GLU A 44 36.85 -35.04 -7.80
CA GLU A 44 36.72 -33.87 -8.68
C GLU A 44 35.34 -33.80 -9.37
N HIS A 45 34.33 -34.56 -8.91
CA HIS A 45 33.00 -34.56 -9.51
C HIS A 45 32.31 -33.19 -9.39
N GLY A 46 32.06 -32.55 -10.54
CA GLY A 46 31.65 -31.15 -10.65
C GLY A 46 30.37 -30.82 -9.88
N GLU A 47 29.30 -31.59 -10.10
CA GLU A 47 28.00 -31.31 -9.48
C GLU A 47 28.01 -31.47 -7.96
N THR A 48 28.76 -32.46 -7.45
CA THR A 48 28.89 -32.68 -6.00
C THR A 48 29.71 -31.58 -5.33
N LEU A 49 30.76 -31.08 -5.99
CA LEU A 49 31.52 -29.92 -5.52
C LEU A 49 30.64 -28.67 -5.49
N ALA A 50 29.83 -28.44 -6.53
CA ALA A 50 28.89 -27.32 -6.58
C ALA A 50 27.85 -27.41 -5.45
N MET A 51 27.21 -28.56 -5.25
CA MET A 51 26.24 -28.76 -4.17
C MET A 51 26.85 -28.62 -2.78
N LYS A 52 28.11 -29.07 -2.58
CA LYS A 52 28.85 -28.83 -1.35
C LYS A 52 29.04 -27.33 -1.11
N GLY A 53 29.45 -26.59 -2.12
CA GLY A 53 29.62 -25.14 -2.05
C GLY A 53 28.31 -24.42 -1.70
N LEU A 54 27.20 -24.77 -2.36
CA LEU A 54 25.88 -24.20 -2.05
C LEU A 54 25.47 -24.45 -0.60
N THR A 55 25.70 -25.66 -0.10
CA THR A 55 25.40 -26.05 1.28
C THR A 55 26.27 -25.28 2.29
N LEU A 56 27.54 -25.01 1.96
CA LEU A 56 28.45 -24.20 2.77
C LEU A 56 28.01 -22.73 2.82
N ASN A 57 27.50 -22.18 1.71
CA ASN A 57 26.96 -20.82 1.68
C ASN A 57 25.81 -20.66 2.68
N CYS A 58 24.89 -21.63 2.72
CA CYS A 58 23.79 -21.62 3.68
C CYS A 58 24.22 -21.77 5.14
N LEU A 59 25.46 -22.23 5.40
CA LEU A 59 26.07 -22.31 6.73
C LEU A 59 26.91 -21.06 7.08
N GLY A 60 26.94 -20.04 6.22
CA GLY A 60 27.66 -18.78 6.44
C GLY A 60 29.10 -18.75 5.93
N LYS A 61 29.59 -19.85 5.33
CA LYS A 61 30.96 -19.94 4.79
C LYS A 61 30.98 -19.55 3.31
N LYS A 62 30.84 -18.24 3.04
CA LYS A 62 30.70 -17.70 1.68
C LYS A 62 31.94 -17.91 0.79
N GLU A 63 33.13 -17.60 1.30
CA GLU A 63 34.37 -17.72 0.51
C GLU A 63 34.64 -19.17 0.08
N GLU A 64 34.53 -20.12 1.01
CA GLU A 64 34.64 -21.55 0.71
C GLU A 64 33.59 -21.98 -0.31
N ALA A 65 32.37 -21.46 -0.21
CA ALA A 65 31.29 -21.78 -1.15
C ALA A 65 31.63 -21.35 -2.59
N TYR A 66 32.11 -20.13 -2.79
CA TYR A 66 32.51 -19.64 -4.11
C TYR A 66 33.66 -20.45 -4.70
N GLU A 67 34.64 -20.83 -3.88
CA GLU A 67 35.75 -21.64 -4.33
C GLU A 67 35.29 -23.02 -4.81
N PHE A 68 34.47 -23.72 -4.02
CA PHE A 68 33.95 -25.04 -4.38
C PHE A 68 33.00 -25.00 -5.59
N VAL A 69 32.13 -23.99 -5.70
CA VAL A 69 31.24 -23.85 -6.86
C VAL A 69 32.04 -23.52 -8.13
N ARG A 70 33.03 -22.62 -8.07
CA ARG A 70 33.91 -22.32 -9.22
C ARG A 70 34.77 -23.51 -9.63
N LYS A 71 35.21 -24.34 -8.68
CA LYS A 71 35.91 -25.60 -8.97
C LYS A 71 34.97 -26.62 -9.61
N GLY A 72 33.78 -26.80 -9.05
CA GLY A 72 32.76 -27.70 -9.59
C GLY A 72 32.37 -27.36 -11.03
N LEU A 73 32.14 -26.06 -11.30
CA LEU A 73 31.84 -25.58 -12.64
C LEU A 73 33.00 -25.73 -13.63
N ARG A 74 34.25 -25.56 -13.18
CA ARG A 74 35.44 -25.79 -14.03
C ARG A 74 35.58 -27.27 -14.42
N ASN A 75 35.26 -28.17 -13.50
CA ASN A 75 35.33 -29.61 -13.73
C ASN A 75 34.19 -30.10 -14.62
N ASP A 76 33.01 -29.48 -14.54
CA ASP A 76 31.87 -29.78 -15.40
C ASP A 76 31.13 -28.53 -15.88
N VAL A 77 31.60 -27.99 -17.01
CA VAL A 77 31.04 -26.81 -17.67
C VAL A 77 29.70 -27.12 -18.38
N LYS A 78 29.44 -28.40 -18.69
CA LYS A 78 28.25 -28.84 -19.44
C LYS A 78 27.12 -29.33 -18.53
N SER A 79 27.27 -29.25 -17.22
CA SER A 79 26.18 -29.53 -16.28
C SER A 79 25.31 -28.31 -16.02
N HIS A 80 24.01 -28.45 -16.26
CA HIS A 80 23.01 -27.44 -15.90
C HIS A 80 22.94 -27.22 -14.38
N VAL A 81 23.23 -28.24 -13.57
CA VAL A 81 23.23 -28.18 -12.10
C VAL A 81 24.32 -27.25 -11.60
N CYS A 82 25.53 -27.36 -12.13
CA CYS A 82 26.65 -26.48 -11.76
C CYS A 82 26.33 -25.01 -12.04
N TRP A 83 25.76 -24.70 -13.22
CA TRP A 83 25.34 -23.35 -13.57
C TRP A 83 24.17 -22.84 -12.73
N HIS A 84 23.18 -23.68 -12.46
CA HIS A 84 22.04 -23.33 -11.60
C HIS A 84 22.48 -23.00 -10.18
N VAL A 85 23.33 -23.86 -9.59
CA VAL A 85 23.91 -23.64 -8.26
C VAL A 85 24.74 -22.36 -8.20
N TYR A 86 25.53 -22.08 -9.23
CA TYR A 86 26.29 -20.83 -9.29
C TYR A 86 25.36 -19.60 -9.37
N GLY A 87 24.28 -19.68 -10.14
CA GLY A 87 23.24 -18.65 -10.17
C GLY A 87 22.54 -18.45 -8.82
N LEU A 88 22.24 -19.54 -8.10
CA LEU A 88 21.67 -19.46 -6.75
C LEU A 88 22.61 -18.76 -5.75
N LEU A 89 23.91 -19.03 -5.84
CA LEU A 89 24.92 -18.40 -5.00
C LEU A 89 24.99 -16.89 -5.27
N GLN A 90 25.05 -16.49 -6.55
CA GLN A 90 25.07 -15.08 -6.95
C GLN A 90 23.77 -14.35 -6.58
N ARG A 91 22.62 -15.03 -6.70
CA ARG A 91 21.32 -14.52 -6.25
C ARG A 91 21.30 -14.25 -4.75
N ALA A 92 21.90 -15.12 -3.94
CA ALA A 92 21.99 -14.94 -2.49
C ALA A 92 22.78 -13.68 -2.11
N ASP A 93 23.76 -13.29 -2.93
CA ASP A 93 24.52 -12.05 -2.78
C ASP A 93 23.92 -10.85 -3.53
N LYS A 94 22.67 -10.97 -4.02
CA LYS A 94 21.93 -9.94 -4.76
C LYS A 94 22.59 -9.48 -6.07
N LYS A 95 23.52 -10.27 -6.62
CA LYS A 95 24.13 -10.04 -7.93
C LYS A 95 23.23 -10.61 -9.02
N TYR A 96 22.11 -9.95 -9.25
CA TYR A 96 21.03 -10.48 -10.11
C TYR A 96 21.44 -10.63 -11.57
N ASP A 97 22.22 -9.70 -12.14
CA ASP A 97 22.69 -9.78 -13.53
C ASP A 97 23.60 -10.99 -13.76
N GLU A 98 24.49 -11.28 -12.81
CA GLU A 98 25.36 -12.46 -12.87
C GLU A 98 24.54 -13.75 -12.72
N ALA A 99 23.55 -13.76 -11.83
CA ALA A 99 22.66 -14.90 -11.65
C ALA A 99 21.82 -15.19 -12.91
N ILE A 100 21.31 -14.16 -13.59
CA ILE A 100 20.58 -14.31 -14.87
C ILE A 100 21.48 -14.93 -15.93
N LYS A 101 22.75 -14.50 -16.06
CA LYS A 101 23.72 -15.12 -16.98
C LYS A 101 23.92 -16.60 -16.68
N CYS A 102 24.02 -16.95 -15.39
CA CYS A 102 24.16 -18.34 -14.95
C CYS A 102 22.92 -19.17 -15.32
N TYR A 103 21.72 -18.67 -15.07
CA TYR A 103 20.47 -19.36 -15.41
C TYR A 103 20.29 -19.51 -16.92
N ARG A 104 20.60 -18.49 -17.73
CA ARG A 104 20.59 -18.59 -19.19
C ARG A 104 21.56 -19.66 -19.70
N ASN A 105 22.75 -19.78 -19.09
CA ASN A 105 23.69 -20.86 -19.45
C ASN A 105 23.19 -22.24 -19.01
N ALA A 106 22.56 -22.35 -17.85
CA ALA A 106 21.95 -23.60 -17.40
C ALA A 106 20.82 -24.05 -18.35
N LEU A 107 19.97 -23.12 -18.81
CA LEU A 107 18.87 -23.38 -19.75
C LEU A 107 19.36 -23.71 -21.17
N LYS A 108 20.55 -23.28 -21.59
CA LYS A 108 21.13 -23.74 -22.86
C LYS A 108 21.42 -25.24 -22.85
N LEU A 109 21.70 -25.80 -21.67
CA LEU A 109 22.03 -27.22 -21.47
C LEU A 109 20.77 -28.06 -21.20
N ASP A 110 19.84 -27.52 -20.42
CA ASP A 110 18.55 -28.14 -20.12
C ASP A 110 17.42 -27.10 -20.26
N LYS A 111 16.83 -27.04 -21.46
CA LYS A 111 15.88 -25.99 -21.87
C LYS A 111 14.55 -26.04 -21.12
N ASP A 112 14.13 -27.24 -20.74
CA ASP A 112 12.78 -27.49 -20.20
C ASP A 112 12.77 -27.61 -18.67
N ASN A 113 13.87 -27.18 -18.03
CA ASN A 113 13.99 -27.25 -16.58
C ASN A 113 13.09 -26.21 -15.89
N LEU A 114 11.94 -26.67 -15.41
CA LEU A 114 10.92 -25.85 -14.75
C LEU A 114 11.47 -25.04 -13.57
N GLN A 115 12.40 -25.60 -12.78
CA GLN A 115 12.93 -24.90 -11.61
C GLN A 115 13.77 -23.71 -12.03
N ILE A 116 14.63 -23.88 -13.05
CA ILE A 116 15.51 -22.83 -13.55
C ILE A 116 14.71 -21.76 -14.27
N LEU A 117 13.70 -22.13 -15.07
CA LEU A 117 12.79 -21.17 -15.72
C LEU A 117 12.04 -20.33 -14.69
N ARG A 118 11.56 -20.94 -13.61
CA ARG A 118 10.91 -20.20 -12.50
C ARG A 118 11.89 -19.25 -11.84
N ASP A 119 13.08 -19.72 -11.47
CA ASP A 119 14.11 -18.87 -10.84
C ASP A 119 14.54 -17.71 -11.75
N LEU A 120 14.67 -17.96 -13.06
CA LEU A 120 14.97 -16.93 -14.06
C LEU A 120 13.84 -15.90 -14.15
N SER A 121 12.58 -16.34 -14.25
CA SER A 121 11.43 -15.44 -14.34
C SER A 121 11.33 -14.49 -13.13
N LEU A 122 11.67 -14.97 -11.92
CA LEU A 122 11.70 -14.16 -10.71
C LEU A 122 12.79 -13.08 -10.75
N LEU A 123 13.96 -13.40 -11.34
CA LEU A 123 15.02 -12.42 -11.51
C LEU A 123 14.72 -11.42 -12.61
N GLN A 124 14.12 -11.85 -13.73
CA GLN A 124 13.76 -10.97 -14.83
C GLN A 124 12.74 -9.91 -14.39
N ILE A 125 11.69 -10.31 -13.67
CA ILE A 125 10.72 -9.34 -13.15
C ILE A 125 11.34 -8.41 -12.10
N GLN A 126 12.26 -8.90 -11.28
CA GLN A 126 13.00 -8.09 -10.31
C GLN A 126 13.87 -7.02 -11.02
N MET A 127 14.52 -7.40 -12.11
CA MET A 127 15.36 -6.50 -12.92
C MET A 127 14.57 -5.71 -13.97
N ARG A 128 13.24 -5.88 -14.03
CA ARG A 128 12.35 -5.27 -15.04
C ARG A 128 12.74 -5.60 -16.49
N ASP A 129 13.36 -6.76 -16.72
CA ASP A 129 13.49 -7.36 -18.05
C ASP A 129 12.14 -7.98 -18.45
N LEU A 130 11.19 -7.13 -18.84
CA LEU A 130 9.80 -7.51 -19.10
C LEU A 130 9.66 -8.40 -20.33
N GLU A 131 10.49 -8.17 -21.36
CA GLU A 131 10.51 -8.99 -22.58
C GLU A 131 11.03 -10.39 -22.29
N GLY A 132 12.17 -10.51 -21.61
CA GLY A 132 12.69 -11.80 -21.18
C GLY A 132 11.73 -12.52 -20.22
N TYR A 133 11.04 -11.77 -19.36
CA TYR A 133 10.01 -12.31 -18.46
C TYR A 133 8.83 -12.89 -19.25
N ARG A 134 8.33 -12.19 -20.27
CA ARG A 134 7.27 -12.66 -21.16
C ARG A 134 7.64 -13.97 -21.85
N GLU A 135 8.81 -14.04 -22.45
CA GLU A 135 9.30 -15.26 -23.12
C GLU A 135 9.41 -16.44 -22.16
N THR A 136 9.97 -16.21 -20.97
CA THR A 136 10.16 -17.25 -19.95
C THR A 136 8.82 -17.73 -19.39
N ARG A 137 7.86 -16.82 -19.21
CA ARG A 137 6.49 -17.16 -18.77
C ARG A 137 5.72 -17.93 -19.84
N TYR A 138 5.91 -17.59 -21.11
CA TYR A 138 5.35 -18.35 -22.22
C TYR A 138 5.85 -19.80 -22.24
N GLN A 139 7.16 -20.00 -22.08
CA GLN A 139 7.75 -21.36 -21.98
C GLN A 139 7.18 -22.13 -20.78
N LEU A 140 7.05 -21.49 -19.62
CA LEU A 140 6.44 -22.11 -18.44
C LEU A 140 4.97 -22.51 -18.67
N LEU A 141 4.21 -21.70 -19.41
CA LEU A 141 2.83 -22.01 -19.77
C LEU A 141 2.74 -23.21 -20.72
N GLN A 142 3.61 -23.27 -21.74
CA GLN A 142 3.67 -24.42 -22.65
C GLN A 142 4.02 -25.73 -21.93
N LEU A 143 4.98 -25.70 -21.00
CA LEU A 143 5.40 -26.89 -20.25
C LEU A 143 4.36 -27.33 -19.21
N ARG A 144 3.65 -26.40 -18.58
CA ARG A 144 2.66 -26.67 -17.52
C ARG A 144 1.42 -25.77 -17.67
N PRO A 145 0.52 -26.08 -18.63
CA PRO A 145 -0.70 -25.31 -18.86
C PRO A 145 -1.76 -25.50 -17.77
N THR A 146 -1.66 -26.59 -16.98
CA THR A 146 -2.61 -26.88 -15.90
C THR A 146 -2.38 -26.02 -14.64
N GLN A 147 -1.22 -25.36 -14.53
CA GLN A 147 -0.89 -24.56 -13.35
C GLN A 147 -1.40 -23.13 -13.50
N ARG A 148 -2.22 -22.69 -12.54
CA ARG A 148 -2.73 -21.30 -12.45
C ARG A 148 -1.62 -20.25 -12.54
N ALA A 149 -0.51 -20.50 -11.85
CA ALA A 149 0.64 -19.59 -11.80
C ALA A 149 1.28 -19.32 -13.17
N SER A 150 1.15 -20.26 -14.12
CA SER A 150 1.67 -20.08 -15.48
C SER A 150 0.82 -19.08 -16.26
N TRP A 151 -0.51 -19.21 -16.22
CA TRP A 151 -1.45 -18.30 -16.85
C TRP A 151 -1.33 -16.88 -16.29
N ILE A 152 -1.42 -16.76 -14.96
CA ILE A 152 -1.33 -15.47 -14.26
C ILE A 152 0.02 -14.80 -14.55
N GLY A 153 1.11 -15.58 -14.49
CA GLY A 153 2.45 -15.05 -14.77
C GLY A 153 2.60 -14.51 -16.20
N TYR A 154 1.95 -15.14 -17.17
CA TYR A 154 1.96 -14.70 -18.58
C TYR A 154 1.05 -13.50 -18.82
N ALA A 155 -0.15 -13.47 -18.23
CA ALA A 155 -1.04 -12.31 -18.29
C ALA A 155 -0.40 -11.06 -17.66
N ILE A 156 0.24 -11.20 -16.50
CA ILE A 156 0.99 -10.11 -15.85
C ILE A 156 2.13 -9.61 -16.75
N ALA A 157 2.80 -10.49 -17.51
CA ALA A 157 3.88 -10.08 -18.40
C ALA A 157 3.38 -9.10 -19.47
N TYR A 158 2.26 -9.39 -20.13
CA TYR A 158 1.65 -8.48 -21.11
C TYR A 158 1.08 -7.22 -20.47
N HIS A 159 0.44 -7.35 -19.30
CA HIS A 159 -0.06 -6.19 -18.57
C HIS A 159 1.08 -5.21 -18.22
N LEU A 160 2.22 -5.70 -17.74
CA LEU A 160 3.39 -4.85 -17.46
C LEU A 160 4.00 -4.23 -18.72
N LEU A 161 3.89 -4.90 -19.87
CA LEU A 161 4.27 -4.36 -21.18
C LEU A 161 3.23 -3.38 -21.76
N LYS A 162 2.11 -3.16 -21.07
CA LYS A 162 0.96 -2.35 -21.50
C LYS A 162 0.28 -2.85 -22.78
N ASP A 163 0.46 -4.13 -23.09
CA ASP A 163 -0.32 -4.81 -24.12
C ASP A 163 -1.58 -5.37 -23.46
N TYR A 164 -2.55 -4.47 -23.28
CA TYR A 164 -3.79 -4.76 -22.57
C TYR A 164 -4.66 -5.77 -23.31
N ASP A 165 -4.69 -5.72 -24.64
CA ASP A 165 -5.49 -6.63 -25.47
C ASP A 165 -5.09 -8.09 -25.26
N MET A 166 -3.78 -8.38 -25.29
CA MET A 166 -3.29 -9.73 -25.05
C MET A 166 -3.45 -10.16 -23.60
N ALA A 167 -3.26 -9.24 -22.64
CA ALA A 167 -3.49 -9.53 -21.23
C ALA A 167 -4.95 -9.92 -20.96
N LEU A 168 -5.91 -9.20 -21.54
CA LEU A 168 -7.34 -9.48 -21.38
C LEU A 168 -7.76 -10.80 -22.03
N LYS A 169 -7.25 -11.10 -23.23
CA LYS A 169 -7.49 -12.40 -23.89
C LYS A 169 -7.04 -13.57 -23.02
N LEU A 170 -5.83 -13.48 -22.47
CA LEU A 170 -5.28 -14.53 -21.59
C LEU A 170 -6.05 -14.67 -20.28
N LEU A 171 -6.47 -13.56 -19.68
CA LEU A 171 -7.27 -13.59 -18.45
C LEU A 171 -8.65 -14.19 -18.71
N GLU A 172 -9.26 -13.88 -19.85
CA GLU A 172 -10.55 -14.42 -20.23
C GLU A 172 -10.49 -15.93 -20.47
N GLU A 173 -9.50 -16.40 -21.25
CA GLU A 173 -9.26 -17.84 -21.44
C GLU A 173 -9.03 -18.55 -20.10
N PHE A 174 -8.17 -17.99 -19.25
CA PHE A 174 -7.87 -18.56 -17.94
C PHE A 174 -9.10 -18.63 -17.03
N ARG A 175 -9.93 -17.58 -17.03
CA ARG A 175 -11.16 -17.50 -16.24
C ARG A 175 -12.17 -18.56 -16.66
N GLN A 176 -12.33 -18.79 -17.97
CA GLN A 176 -13.18 -19.85 -18.51
C GLN A 176 -12.74 -21.25 -18.03
N THR A 177 -11.44 -21.46 -17.75
CA THR A 177 -10.96 -22.75 -17.22
C THR A 177 -11.29 -22.99 -15.74
N GLN A 178 -11.58 -21.95 -14.94
CA GLN A 178 -11.70 -22.09 -13.48
C GLN A 178 -13.04 -22.69 -13.01
N GLN A 179 -14.05 -22.79 -13.89
CA GLN A 179 -15.38 -23.40 -13.65
C GLN A 179 -15.89 -23.26 -12.20
N VAL A 180 -15.98 -22.03 -11.70
CA VAL A 180 -16.52 -21.74 -10.37
C VAL A 180 -18.04 -21.62 -10.45
N PRO A 181 -18.82 -22.35 -9.64
CA PRO A 181 -20.27 -22.23 -9.66
C PRO A 181 -20.71 -20.83 -9.23
N PRO A 182 -21.73 -20.23 -9.88
CA PRO A 182 -22.04 -18.81 -9.74
C PRO A 182 -22.50 -18.40 -8.34
N ASN A 183 -22.93 -19.36 -7.52
CA ASN A 183 -23.40 -19.12 -6.15
C ASN A 183 -22.31 -19.30 -5.10
N LYS A 184 -21.10 -19.74 -5.48
CA LYS A 184 -19.98 -19.89 -4.55
C LYS A 184 -19.06 -18.69 -4.69
N ILE A 185 -18.86 -17.98 -3.58
CA ILE A 185 -17.85 -16.94 -3.47
C ILE A 185 -16.52 -17.63 -3.16
N ASP A 186 -15.58 -17.55 -4.09
CA ASP A 186 -14.20 -17.99 -3.90
C ASP A 186 -13.30 -16.75 -3.94
N TYR A 187 -12.46 -16.59 -2.92
CA TYR A 187 -11.62 -15.41 -2.76
C TYR A 187 -10.63 -15.25 -3.92
N GLU A 188 -9.96 -16.33 -4.33
CA GLU A 188 -8.99 -16.27 -5.44
C GLU A 188 -9.66 -15.90 -6.77
N TYR A 189 -10.88 -16.37 -6.97
CA TYR A 189 -11.64 -16.10 -8.17
C TYR A 189 -12.23 -14.67 -8.17
N SER A 190 -12.65 -14.18 -6.99
CA SER A 190 -13.01 -12.78 -6.78
C SER A 190 -11.87 -11.84 -7.14
N GLU A 191 -10.65 -12.11 -6.66
CA GLU A 191 -9.46 -11.31 -7.00
C GLU A 191 -9.11 -11.39 -8.49
N LEU A 192 -9.29 -12.55 -9.14
CA LEU A 192 -9.09 -12.68 -10.58
C LEU A 192 -10.05 -11.78 -11.38
N ILE A 193 -11.33 -11.73 -11.00
CA ILE A 193 -12.33 -10.85 -11.62
C ILE A 193 -11.92 -9.38 -11.44
N LEU A 194 -11.56 -8.99 -10.22
CA LEU A 194 -11.14 -7.63 -9.91
C LEU A 194 -9.86 -7.24 -10.66
N TYR A 195 -8.91 -8.16 -10.80
CA TYR A 195 -7.69 -7.94 -11.59
C TYR A 195 -7.99 -7.79 -13.08
N GLN A 196 -8.84 -8.64 -13.65
CA GLN A 196 -9.28 -8.50 -15.05
C GLN A 196 -9.96 -7.14 -15.27
N ASN A 197 -10.82 -6.74 -14.34
CA ASN A 197 -11.49 -5.44 -14.38
C ASN A 197 -10.49 -4.28 -14.27
N GLN A 198 -9.48 -4.38 -13.42
CA GLN A 198 -8.39 -3.39 -13.35
C GLN A 198 -7.69 -3.23 -14.70
N VAL A 199 -7.35 -4.33 -15.38
CA VAL A 199 -6.72 -4.28 -16.71
C VAL A 199 -7.63 -3.57 -17.72
N MET A 200 -8.96 -3.82 -17.69
CA MET A 200 -9.92 -3.11 -18.54
C MET A 200 -9.96 -1.60 -18.23
N ARG A 201 -9.93 -1.22 -16.96
CA ARG A 201 -9.90 0.19 -16.54
C ARG A 201 -8.62 0.91 -16.94
N GLU A 202 -7.47 0.24 -16.88
CA GLU A 202 -6.18 0.78 -17.33
C GLU A 202 -6.08 0.88 -18.86
N ALA A 203 -6.83 0.04 -19.59
CA ALA A 203 -6.96 0.07 -21.04
C ALA A 203 -8.01 1.08 -21.56
N ASP A 204 -8.60 1.90 -20.67
CA ASP A 204 -9.68 2.85 -20.96
C ASP A 204 -10.97 2.20 -21.53
N LEU A 205 -11.18 0.90 -21.32
CA LEU A 205 -12.38 0.16 -21.72
C LEU A 205 -13.49 0.31 -20.68
N PHE A 206 -13.95 1.54 -20.44
CA PHE A 206 -14.86 1.85 -19.32
C PHE A 206 -16.22 1.16 -19.41
N GLN A 207 -16.78 1.05 -20.62
CA GLN A 207 -18.08 0.39 -20.82
C GLN A 207 -17.99 -1.11 -20.54
N GLU A 208 -16.98 -1.78 -21.11
CA GLU A 208 -16.75 -3.22 -20.89
C GLU A 208 -16.41 -3.50 -19.42
N SER A 209 -15.66 -2.62 -18.77
CA SER A 209 -15.35 -2.70 -17.34
C SER A 209 -16.62 -2.64 -16.48
N LEU A 210 -17.58 -1.78 -16.82
CA LEU A 210 -18.83 -1.68 -16.07
C LEU A 210 -19.70 -2.93 -16.27
N GLU A 211 -19.86 -3.38 -17.51
CA GLU A 211 -20.64 -4.59 -17.82
C GLU A 211 -20.02 -5.84 -17.17
N HIS A 212 -18.68 -5.93 -17.16
CA HIS A 212 -17.95 -7.02 -16.53
C HIS A 212 -18.19 -7.07 -15.02
N ILE A 213 -18.08 -5.93 -14.33
CA ILE A 213 -18.26 -5.91 -12.87
C ILE A 213 -19.72 -6.19 -12.47
N GLU A 214 -20.69 -5.69 -13.23
CA GLU A 214 -22.12 -5.98 -13.01
C GLU A 214 -22.44 -7.45 -13.24
N THR A 215 -21.86 -8.07 -14.26
CA THR A 215 -22.06 -9.50 -14.57
C THR A 215 -21.56 -10.40 -13.45
N TYR A 216 -20.38 -10.10 -12.88
CA TYR A 216 -19.72 -10.95 -11.90
C TYR A 216 -19.87 -10.50 -10.45
N GLU A 217 -20.64 -9.44 -10.19
CA GLU A 217 -20.83 -8.86 -8.86
C GLU A 217 -21.15 -9.91 -7.78
N LYS A 218 -22.00 -10.89 -8.07
CA LYS A 218 -22.41 -11.93 -7.10
C LYS A 218 -21.25 -12.83 -6.65
N GLN A 219 -20.23 -12.97 -7.50
CA GLN A 219 -19.07 -13.83 -7.28
C GLN A 219 -17.91 -13.08 -6.60
N VAL A 220 -17.96 -11.74 -6.56
CA VAL A 220 -16.95 -10.90 -5.90
C VAL A 220 -17.26 -10.74 -4.42
N CYS A 221 -16.29 -11.00 -3.54
CA CYS A 221 -16.45 -10.83 -2.09
C CYS A 221 -16.33 -9.37 -1.64
N ASP A 222 -15.42 -8.60 -2.27
CA ASP A 222 -15.22 -7.20 -1.94
C ASP A 222 -16.29 -6.31 -2.56
N LYS A 223 -17.41 -6.18 -1.85
CA LYS A 223 -18.53 -5.33 -2.27
C LYS A 223 -18.20 -3.84 -2.23
N LEU A 224 -17.25 -3.43 -1.39
CA LEU A 224 -16.86 -2.03 -1.32
C LEU A 224 -16.17 -1.62 -2.63
N LEU A 225 -15.17 -2.40 -3.03
CA LEU A 225 -14.42 -2.13 -4.26
C LEU A 225 -15.32 -2.20 -5.50
N VAL A 226 -16.30 -3.11 -5.54
CA VAL A 226 -17.30 -3.17 -6.63
C VAL A 226 -18.06 -1.85 -6.76
N GLU A 227 -18.58 -1.31 -5.65
CA GLU A 227 -19.33 -0.06 -5.67
C GLU A 227 -18.43 1.15 -5.99
N GLU A 228 -17.19 1.17 -5.50
CA GLU A 228 -16.20 2.19 -5.88
C GLU A 228 -15.88 2.16 -7.38
N ILE A 229 -15.65 0.96 -7.95
CA ILE A 229 -15.43 0.77 -9.39
C ILE A 229 -16.64 1.24 -10.19
N LYS A 230 -17.87 0.83 -9.81
CA LYS A 230 -19.10 1.27 -10.49
C LYS A 230 -19.23 2.79 -10.47
N GLY A 231 -19.04 3.42 -9.31
CA GLY A 231 -19.12 4.88 -9.17
C GLY A 231 -18.10 5.60 -10.06
N GLU A 232 -16.85 5.13 -10.11
CA GLU A 232 -15.81 5.68 -10.98
C GLU A 232 -16.14 5.50 -12.47
N MET A 233 -16.56 4.31 -12.88
CA MET A 233 -16.87 4.01 -14.29
C MET A 233 -18.10 4.78 -14.78
N LEU A 234 -19.16 4.86 -13.97
CA LEU A 234 -20.37 5.63 -14.30
C LEU A 234 -20.05 7.12 -14.48
N LEU A 235 -19.15 7.68 -13.66
CA LEU A 235 -18.66 9.05 -13.85
C LEU A 235 -17.91 9.21 -15.17
N LYS A 236 -16.99 8.31 -15.50
CA LYS A 236 -16.21 8.38 -16.76
C LYS A 236 -17.09 8.22 -18.00
N LEU A 237 -18.16 7.42 -17.91
CA LEU A 237 -19.14 7.23 -18.98
C LEU A 237 -20.19 8.36 -19.07
N GLY A 238 -20.21 9.30 -18.12
CA GLY A 238 -21.20 10.38 -18.07
C GLY A 238 -22.60 9.94 -17.62
N ARG A 239 -22.76 8.75 -17.02
CA ARG A 239 -24.00 8.25 -16.42
C ARG A 239 -24.20 8.85 -15.02
N LEU A 240 -24.37 10.17 -14.99
CA LEU A 240 -24.33 10.99 -13.78
C LEU A 240 -25.38 10.64 -12.73
N LYS A 241 -26.62 10.33 -13.15
CA LYS A 241 -27.72 9.99 -12.23
C LYS A 241 -27.40 8.74 -11.42
N GLU A 242 -26.99 7.68 -12.10
CA GLU A 242 -26.64 6.41 -11.49
C GLU A 242 -25.38 6.54 -10.62
N ALA A 243 -24.37 7.29 -11.09
CA ALA A 243 -23.18 7.58 -10.30
C ALA A 243 -23.56 8.25 -8.96
N SER A 244 -24.49 9.21 -8.98
CA SER A 244 -24.93 9.90 -7.77
C SER A 244 -25.59 8.98 -6.74
N GLU A 245 -26.34 7.97 -7.19
CA GLU A 245 -26.95 6.96 -6.32
C GLU A 245 -25.89 6.05 -5.70
N VAL A 246 -24.91 5.61 -6.49
CA VAL A 246 -23.78 4.79 -6.00
C VAL A 246 -22.97 5.56 -4.95
N PHE A 247 -22.64 6.83 -5.19
CA PHE A 247 -21.89 7.62 -4.20
C PHE A 247 -22.70 7.90 -2.93
N LYS A 248 -24.02 8.06 -3.00
CA LYS A 248 -24.87 8.14 -1.80
C LYS A 248 -24.78 6.85 -0.98
N ASN A 249 -24.89 5.69 -1.63
CA ASN A 249 -24.75 4.39 -0.96
C ASN A 249 -23.34 4.20 -0.34
N LEU A 250 -22.28 4.66 -1.02
CA LEU A 250 -20.92 4.65 -0.50
C LEU A 250 -20.74 5.55 0.73
N ILE A 251 -21.37 6.73 0.73
CA ILE A 251 -21.40 7.64 1.89
C ILE A 251 -22.17 7.01 3.05
N ASP A 252 -23.32 6.36 2.79
CA ASP A 252 -24.07 5.65 3.83
C ASP A 252 -23.26 4.51 4.46
N ARG A 253 -22.41 3.86 3.67
CA ARG A 253 -21.47 2.85 4.16
C ARG A 253 -20.32 3.46 4.96
N ASN A 254 -19.74 4.57 4.51
CA ASN A 254 -18.67 5.28 5.21
C ASN A 254 -18.70 6.78 4.92
N ALA A 255 -19.36 7.54 5.79
CA ALA A 255 -19.50 8.99 5.69
C ALA A 255 -18.22 9.77 6.03
N GLU A 256 -17.10 9.12 6.34
CA GLU A 256 -15.83 9.80 6.62
C GLU A 256 -14.88 9.83 5.42
N ASN A 257 -15.20 9.14 4.33
CA ASN A 257 -14.36 9.15 3.13
C ASN A 257 -14.64 10.37 2.25
N TRP A 258 -13.67 11.28 2.14
CA TRP A 258 -13.79 12.52 1.37
C TRP A 258 -13.98 12.28 -0.13
N CYS A 259 -13.40 11.21 -0.67
CA CYS A 259 -13.48 10.89 -2.10
C CYS A 259 -14.92 10.67 -2.57
N TYR A 260 -15.81 10.19 -1.69
CA TYR A 260 -17.21 9.96 -2.05
C TYR A 260 -17.99 11.26 -2.19
N TYR A 261 -17.68 12.26 -1.37
CA TYR A 261 -18.25 13.60 -1.52
C TYR A 261 -17.78 14.25 -2.82
N GLU A 262 -16.49 14.12 -3.16
CA GLU A 262 -15.96 14.61 -4.45
C GLU A 262 -16.60 13.89 -5.64
N GLY A 263 -16.79 12.58 -5.55
CA GLY A 263 -17.50 11.78 -6.55
C GLY A 263 -18.95 12.20 -6.71
N LEU A 264 -19.66 12.44 -5.60
CA LEU A 264 -21.04 12.92 -5.59
C LEU A 264 -21.16 14.33 -6.18
N GLU A 265 -20.26 15.25 -5.83
CA GLU A 265 -20.23 16.60 -6.41
C GLU A 265 -20.01 16.57 -7.93
N LYS A 266 -19.10 15.71 -8.41
CA LYS A 266 -18.86 15.49 -9.85
C LYS A 266 -20.09 14.91 -10.53
N ALA A 267 -20.77 13.95 -9.89
CA ALA A 267 -21.98 13.34 -10.44
C ALA A 267 -23.13 14.35 -10.56
N LEU A 268 -23.33 15.19 -9.55
CA LEU A 268 -24.44 16.14 -9.52
C LEU A 268 -24.19 17.42 -10.34
N GLN A 269 -22.95 17.68 -10.75
CA GLN A 269 -22.56 18.87 -11.53
C GLN A 269 -23.07 20.20 -10.93
N LEU A 270 -22.94 20.32 -9.60
CA LEU A 270 -23.53 21.41 -8.83
C LEU A 270 -22.91 22.76 -9.20
N SER A 271 -23.74 23.67 -9.66
CA SER A 271 -23.33 24.99 -10.17
C SER A 271 -23.26 26.04 -9.07
N THR A 272 -24.12 25.94 -8.06
CA THR A 272 -24.21 26.92 -6.97
C THR A 272 -23.61 26.39 -5.67
N LEU A 273 -23.05 27.30 -4.87
CA LEU A 273 -22.53 26.97 -3.53
C LEU A 273 -23.65 26.53 -2.59
N GLU A 274 -24.87 27.06 -2.78
CA GLU A 274 -26.02 26.78 -1.91
C GLU A 274 -26.52 25.35 -2.07
N GLU A 275 -26.63 24.86 -3.30
CA GLU A 275 -26.97 23.45 -3.58
C GLU A 275 -25.94 22.49 -2.97
N ARG A 276 -24.64 22.83 -3.06
CA ARG A 276 -23.58 22.03 -2.44
C ARG A 276 -23.75 21.95 -0.93
N LEU A 277 -23.96 23.09 -0.27
CA LEU A 277 -24.15 23.14 1.18
C LEU A 277 -25.37 22.35 1.64
N GLN A 278 -26.46 22.41 0.87
CA GLN A 278 -27.67 21.66 1.18
C GLN A 278 -27.40 20.15 1.23
N ILE A 279 -26.60 19.62 0.31
CA ILE A 279 -26.24 18.18 0.30
C ILE A 279 -25.44 17.81 1.55
N TYR A 280 -24.44 18.62 1.92
CA TYR A 280 -23.67 18.37 3.13
C TYR A 280 -24.55 18.44 4.39
N GLU A 281 -25.53 19.33 4.42
CA GLU A 281 -26.50 19.45 5.51
C GLU A 281 -27.40 18.22 5.59
N GLU A 282 -27.99 17.78 4.46
CA GLU A 282 -28.79 16.55 4.37
C GLU A 282 -28.00 15.32 4.86
N ILE A 283 -26.75 15.17 4.41
CA ILE A 283 -25.88 14.06 4.83
C ILE A 283 -25.50 14.18 6.31
N SER A 284 -25.25 15.40 6.82
CA SER A 284 -24.95 15.63 8.25
C SER A 284 -26.16 15.32 9.15
N GLN A 285 -27.38 15.48 8.65
CA GLN A 285 -28.61 15.10 9.36
C GLN A 285 -28.79 13.57 9.35
N GLN A 286 -28.51 12.90 8.23
CA GLN A 286 -28.57 11.43 8.12
C GLN A 286 -27.49 10.75 8.96
N HIS A 287 -26.29 11.34 9.03
CA HIS A 287 -25.13 10.82 9.77
C HIS A 287 -24.62 11.80 10.84
N PRO A 288 -25.33 11.98 11.97
CA PRO A 288 -24.99 13.00 12.98
C PRO A 288 -23.63 12.82 13.67
N ARG A 289 -23.05 11.62 13.60
CA ARG A 289 -21.74 11.30 14.18
C ARG A 289 -20.59 11.61 13.22
N ALA A 290 -20.87 11.74 11.92
CA ALA A 290 -19.84 11.96 10.91
C ALA A 290 -19.29 13.39 11.00
N ILE A 291 -17.96 13.53 10.97
CA ILE A 291 -17.27 14.82 11.07
C ILE A 291 -17.07 15.40 9.67
N SER A 292 -16.74 14.57 8.69
CA SER A 292 -16.48 14.96 7.31
C SER A 292 -17.56 15.85 6.67
N PRO A 293 -18.88 15.55 6.75
CA PRO A 293 -19.89 16.41 6.13
C PRO A 293 -20.00 17.80 6.78
N ARG A 294 -19.52 17.97 8.02
CA ARG A 294 -19.45 19.29 8.68
C ARG A 294 -18.13 20.01 8.41
N ARG A 295 -17.06 19.25 8.20
CA ARG A 295 -15.71 19.78 7.97
C ARG A 295 -15.48 20.21 6.53
N LEU A 296 -15.95 19.45 5.55
CA LEU A 296 -15.72 19.71 4.12
C LEU A 296 -16.30 21.06 3.65
N PRO A 297 -17.53 21.46 4.03
CA PRO A 297 -18.10 22.77 3.69
C PRO A 297 -17.21 23.96 4.06
N LEU A 298 -16.46 23.87 5.16
CA LEU A 298 -15.59 24.95 5.65
C LEU A 298 -14.46 25.31 4.66
N ASN A 299 -14.10 24.39 3.77
CA ASN A 299 -13.14 24.67 2.70
C ASN A 299 -13.78 25.57 1.62
N LEU A 300 -15.08 25.42 1.36
CA LEU A 300 -15.79 26.04 0.23
C LEU A 300 -16.35 27.43 0.56
N VAL A 301 -16.85 27.65 1.78
CA VAL A 301 -17.59 28.88 2.11
C VAL A 301 -16.66 30.04 2.50
N PRO A 302 -16.94 31.28 2.00
CA PRO A 302 -16.31 32.51 2.50
C PRO A 302 -17.24 33.32 3.43
N GLY A 303 -16.67 34.32 4.11
CA GLY A 303 -17.41 35.40 4.79
C GLY A 303 -18.37 34.96 5.91
N ALA A 304 -19.59 35.51 5.90
CA ALA A 304 -20.56 35.32 6.98
C ALA A 304 -21.04 33.87 7.14
N LYS A 305 -21.27 33.16 6.02
CA LYS A 305 -21.66 31.73 6.07
C LYS A 305 -20.54 30.87 6.67
N PHE A 306 -19.28 31.20 6.41
CA PHE A 306 -18.14 30.55 7.05
C PHE A 306 -18.16 30.76 8.57
N ARG A 307 -18.41 31.99 9.03
CA ARG A 307 -18.48 32.31 10.46
C ARG A 307 -19.54 31.48 11.17
N GLU A 308 -20.74 31.35 10.59
CA GLU A 308 -21.83 30.56 11.16
C GLU A 308 -21.48 29.06 11.25
N LEU A 309 -21.01 28.46 10.16
CA LEU A 309 -20.66 27.04 10.13
C LEU A 309 -19.47 26.73 11.02
N MET A 310 -18.47 27.62 11.06
CA MET A 310 -17.30 27.48 11.91
C MET A 310 -17.66 27.59 13.39
N ASP A 311 -18.56 28.51 13.76
CA ASP A 311 -19.04 28.66 15.13
C ASP A 311 -19.70 27.37 15.63
N LYS A 312 -20.64 26.81 14.84
CA LYS A 312 -21.27 25.51 15.14
C LYS A 312 -20.24 24.39 15.26
N PHE A 313 -19.25 24.33 14.35
CA PHE A 313 -18.23 23.30 14.33
C PHE A 313 -17.29 23.38 15.54
N LEU A 314 -16.82 24.58 15.91
CA LEU A 314 -15.89 24.79 17.01
C LEU A 314 -16.53 24.47 18.37
N ARG A 315 -17.75 24.96 18.62
CA ARG A 315 -18.47 24.73 19.89
C ARG A 315 -18.58 23.25 20.23
N VAL A 316 -19.07 22.44 19.28
CA VAL A 316 -19.22 20.99 19.46
C VAL A 316 -17.89 20.32 19.79
N ASN A 317 -16.80 20.72 19.12
CA ASN A 317 -15.49 20.12 19.35
C ASN A 317 -14.82 20.60 20.64
N PHE A 318 -15.07 21.84 21.09
CA PHE A 318 -14.58 22.36 22.36
C PHE A 318 -15.30 21.73 23.54
N SER A 319 -16.63 21.62 23.50
CA SER A 319 -17.41 20.94 24.56
C SER A 319 -17.05 19.46 24.65
N LYS A 320 -16.81 18.79 23.52
CA LYS A 320 -16.34 17.38 23.50
C LYS A 320 -14.89 17.22 23.94
N GLY A 321 -14.08 18.27 23.81
CA GLY A 321 -12.67 18.26 24.17
C GLY A 321 -11.79 17.46 23.22
N CYS A 322 -11.89 17.71 21.91
CA CYS A 322 -11.11 17.01 20.90
C CYS A 322 -9.69 17.61 20.72
N PRO A 323 -8.60 16.89 21.08
CA PRO A 323 -7.23 17.41 20.93
C PRO A 323 -6.80 17.76 19.49
N PRO A 324 -7.20 17.03 18.42
CA PRO A 324 -6.69 17.30 17.07
C PRO A 324 -7.44 18.43 16.34
N LEU A 325 -8.30 19.20 17.02
CA LEU A 325 -9.14 20.24 16.39
C LEU A 325 -8.34 21.25 15.55
N PHE A 326 -7.22 21.75 16.08
CA PHE A 326 -6.38 22.66 15.30
C PHE A 326 -5.78 21.99 14.05
N THR A 327 -5.36 20.74 14.18
CA THR A 327 -4.78 19.97 13.08
C THR A 327 -5.79 19.76 11.95
N THR A 328 -7.07 19.51 12.26
CA THR A 328 -8.12 19.37 11.24
C THR A 328 -8.39 20.68 10.50
N LEU A 329 -8.23 21.83 11.17
CA LEU A 329 -8.44 23.16 10.58
C LEU A 329 -7.18 23.75 9.94
N LYS A 330 -6.02 23.10 10.05
CA LYS A 330 -4.75 23.61 9.54
C LYS A 330 -4.77 23.96 8.04
N SER A 331 -5.55 23.24 7.23
CA SER A 331 -5.68 23.55 5.79
C SER A 331 -6.45 24.86 5.52
N LEU A 332 -7.18 25.40 6.49
CA LEU A 332 -7.85 26.70 6.37
C LEU A 332 -6.91 27.87 6.63
N TYR A 333 -5.72 27.62 7.20
CA TYR A 333 -4.73 28.65 7.54
C TYR A 333 -3.87 29.10 6.34
N TYR A 334 -4.35 28.84 5.11
CA TYR A 334 -3.82 29.48 3.90
C TYR A 334 -4.59 30.76 3.54
N ASP A 335 -5.79 30.94 4.09
CA ASP A 335 -6.68 32.06 3.80
C ASP A 335 -6.71 33.03 4.99
N SER A 336 -6.22 34.26 4.77
CA SER A 336 -6.13 35.28 5.82
C SER A 336 -7.49 35.70 6.38
N GLU A 337 -8.54 35.69 5.55
CA GLU A 337 -9.88 36.06 6.01
C GLU A 337 -10.41 35.01 6.98
N LYS A 338 -10.29 33.72 6.64
CA LYS A 338 -10.70 32.62 7.51
C LYS A 338 -9.93 32.61 8.83
N ILE A 339 -8.63 32.91 8.80
CA ILE A 339 -7.81 33.03 10.00
C ILE A 339 -8.35 34.14 10.92
N SER A 340 -8.64 35.32 10.39
CA SER A 340 -9.18 36.44 11.19
C SER A 340 -10.53 36.10 11.84
N ILE A 341 -11.42 35.41 11.11
CA ILE A 341 -12.72 34.99 11.63
C ILE A 341 -12.55 33.95 12.74
N ILE A 342 -11.69 32.94 12.54
CA ILE A 342 -11.40 31.93 13.56
C ILE A 342 -10.81 32.58 14.81
N GLN A 343 -9.84 33.49 14.64
CA GLN A 343 -9.22 34.20 15.75
C GLN A 343 -10.27 34.95 16.57
N GLU A 344 -11.09 35.78 15.91
CA GLU A 344 -12.13 36.58 16.56
C GLU A 344 -13.11 35.70 17.35
N LEU A 345 -13.64 34.64 16.72
CA LEU A 345 -14.56 33.71 17.36
C LEU A 345 -13.97 33.08 18.62
N VAL A 346 -12.77 32.52 18.53
CA VAL A 346 -12.16 31.77 19.64
C VAL A 346 -11.72 32.71 20.77
N THR A 347 -11.24 33.92 20.47
CA THR A 347 -10.95 34.93 21.50
C THR A 347 -12.22 35.40 22.22
N ASN A 348 -13.35 35.51 21.50
CA ASN A 348 -14.63 35.84 22.11
C ASN A 348 -15.13 34.71 23.01
N TYR A 349 -14.98 33.44 22.60
CA TYR A 349 -15.31 32.29 23.46
C TYR A 349 -14.49 32.31 24.75
N GLU A 350 -13.19 32.56 24.67
CA GLU A 350 -12.35 32.63 25.87
C GLU A 350 -12.80 33.74 26.83
N ALA A 351 -13.08 34.94 26.31
CA ALA A 351 -13.53 36.08 27.10
C ALA A 351 -14.91 35.83 27.74
N SER A 352 -15.80 35.13 27.04
CA SER A 352 -17.13 34.75 27.52
C SER A 352 -17.07 33.64 28.57
N LEU A 353 -16.34 32.56 28.29
CA LEU A 353 -16.18 31.42 29.20
C LEU A 353 -15.56 31.82 30.53
N LYS A 354 -14.61 32.77 30.55
CA LYS A 354 -14.05 33.32 31.80
C LYS A 354 -15.05 34.10 32.64
N LYS A 355 -16.09 34.68 32.04
CA LYS A 355 -17.07 35.54 32.72
C LYS A 355 -18.32 34.78 33.17
N CYS A 356 -18.85 33.90 32.33
CA CYS A 356 -20.18 33.30 32.54
C CYS A 356 -20.26 31.79 32.26
N ASP A 357 -19.14 31.10 32.01
CA ASP A 357 -19.10 29.67 31.64
C ASP A 357 -19.95 29.33 30.40
N LEU A 358 -20.20 30.30 29.51
CA LEU A 358 -20.94 30.15 28.26
C LEU A 358 -20.10 30.67 27.10
N PHE A 359 -20.31 30.14 25.90
CA PHE A 359 -19.60 30.56 24.68
C PHE A 359 -19.96 31.99 24.24
N SER A 360 -21.20 32.46 24.52
CA SER A 360 -21.64 33.83 24.26
C SER A 360 -22.38 34.42 25.46
N PRO A 361 -22.21 35.72 25.78
CA PRO A 361 -22.91 36.38 26.88
C PRO A 361 -24.43 36.48 26.69
N TYR A 362 -24.91 36.33 25.45
CA TYR A 362 -26.32 36.47 25.08
C TYR A 362 -27.06 35.13 25.00
N GLU A 363 -26.39 34.01 25.30
CA GLU A 363 -26.99 32.68 25.25
C GLU A 363 -27.61 32.31 26.60
N SER A 364 -28.84 31.79 26.56
CA SER A 364 -29.53 31.19 27.70
C SER A 364 -29.46 29.66 27.54
N GLY A 365 -28.37 29.05 28.01
CA GLY A 365 -28.12 27.62 27.91
C GLY A 365 -27.50 27.02 29.18
N GLU A 366 -27.22 25.72 29.15
CA GLU A 366 -26.46 25.05 30.20
C GLU A 366 -25.01 25.55 30.21
N LYS A 367 -24.43 25.69 31.40
CA LYS A 367 -23.04 26.12 31.56
C LYS A 367 -22.09 25.04 31.05
N GLU A 368 -21.07 25.46 30.32
CA GLU A 368 -20.00 24.59 29.85
C GLU A 368 -19.10 24.15 31.02
N PRO A 369 -18.54 22.93 30.97
CA PRO A 369 -17.59 22.49 31.97
C PRO A 369 -16.29 23.32 31.89
N PRO A 370 -15.52 23.43 32.99
CA PRO A 370 -14.24 24.16 33.00
C PRO A 370 -13.21 23.59 32.01
N THR A 371 -13.39 22.33 31.60
CA THR A 371 -12.59 21.68 30.55
C THR A 371 -12.76 22.34 29.18
N THR A 372 -13.90 22.98 28.87
CA THR A 372 -14.12 23.68 27.60
C THR A 372 -13.15 24.85 27.46
N LEU A 373 -12.92 25.62 28.53
CA LEU A 373 -11.95 26.71 28.55
C LEU A 373 -10.52 26.20 28.31
N LEU A 374 -10.15 25.05 28.88
CA LEU A 374 -8.85 24.40 28.66
C LEU A 374 -8.61 24.13 27.16
N TRP A 375 -9.59 23.55 26.46
CA TRP A 375 -9.46 23.25 25.03
C TRP A 375 -9.45 24.50 24.15
N VAL A 376 -10.18 25.55 24.53
CA VAL A 376 -10.12 26.86 23.88
C VAL A 376 -8.72 27.47 24.01
N GLN A 377 -8.14 27.49 25.22
CA GLN A 377 -6.79 27.99 25.46
C GLN A 377 -5.73 27.16 24.74
N TYR A 378 -5.89 25.84 24.73
CA TYR A 378 -5.01 24.94 23.98
C TYR A 378 -5.04 25.23 22.47
N PHE A 379 -6.23 25.45 21.90
CA PHE A 379 -6.38 25.85 20.50
C PHE A 379 -5.76 27.21 20.22
N LEU A 380 -5.94 28.21 21.09
CA LEU A 380 -5.33 29.53 20.95
C LEU A 380 -3.80 29.46 20.99
N ALA A 381 -3.22 28.62 21.86
CA ALA A 381 -1.78 28.38 21.87
C ALA A 381 -1.29 27.83 20.52
N GLN A 382 -2.01 26.87 19.92
CA GLN A 382 -1.69 26.33 18.60
C GLN A 382 -1.88 27.37 17.48
N HIS A 383 -2.91 28.20 17.56
CA HIS A 383 -3.21 29.28 16.63
C HIS A 383 -2.11 30.35 16.61
N PHE A 384 -1.74 30.90 17.76
CA PHE A 384 -0.72 31.93 17.85
C PHE A 384 0.69 31.40 17.52
N ASP A 385 0.99 30.14 17.85
CA ASP A 385 2.21 29.45 17.39
C ASP A 385 2.29 29.45 15.85
N LYS A 386 1.17 29.14 15.18
CA LYS A 386 1.09 29.10 13.72
C LYS A 386 1.19 30.49 13.07
N LEU A 387 0.73 31.54 13.76
CA LEU A 387 0.88 32.94 13.34
C LEU A 387 2.27 33.53 13.64
N GLY A 388 3.13 32.80 14.34
CA GLY A 388 4.45 33.29 14.76
C GLY A 388 4.43 34.22 15.99
N GLN A 389 3.29 34.33 16.67
CA GLN A 389 3.13 35.12 17.89
C GLN A 389 3.48 34.29 19.14
N TYR A 390 4.77 33.98 19.30
CA TYR A 390 5.24 33.00 20.29
C TYR A 390 5.05 33.43 21.74
N SER A 391 5.07 34.73 22.06
CA SER A 391 4.83 35.23 23.42
C SER A 391 3.41 34.91 23.86
N LEU A 392 2.41 35.30 23.05
CA LEU A 392 1.01 35.01 23.29
C LEU A 392 0.75 33.50 23.35
N ALA A 393 1.33 32.72 22.43
CA ALA A 393 1.21 31.27 22.44
C ALA A 393 1.71 30.64 23.75
N LEU A 394 2.81 31.17 24.32
CA LEU A 394 3.35 30.72 25.61
C LEU A 394 2.44 31.12 26.78
N ASP A 395 1.85 32.31 26.75
CA ASP A 395 0.94 32.75 27.82
C ASP A 395 -0.29 31.84 27.88
N TYR A 396 -0.88 31.53 26.72
CA TYR A 396 -2.01 30.61 26.59
C TYR A 396 -1.68 29.19 27.07
N ILE A 397 -0.55 28.63 26.64
CA ILE A 397 -0.20 27.25 27.03
C ILE A 397 0.17 27.15 28.51
N ASN A 398 0.80 28.19 29.07
CA ASN A 398 1.12 28.22 30.49
C ASN A 398 -0.14 28.33 31.36
N ALA A 399 -1.13 29.13 30.93
CA ALA A 399 -2.44 29.20 31.58
C ALA A 399 -3.14 27.83 31.57
N ALA A 400 -3.15 27.14 30.42
CA ALA A 400 -3.71 25.79 30.30
C ALA A 400 -3.00 24.74 31.17
N ILE A 401 -1.66 24.80 31.27
CA ILE A 401 -0.88 23.91 32.15
C ILE A 401 -1.18 24.19 33.62
N ALA A 402 -1.37 25.47 34.00
CA ALA A 402 -1.72 25.84 35.36
C ALA A 402 -3.10 25.30 35.77
N SER A 403 -4.07 25.25 34.85
CA SER A 403 -5.39 24.67 35.14
C SER A 403 -5.37 23.15 35.17
N THR A 404 -4.59 22.48 34.31
CA THR A 404 -4.57 21.01 34.23
C THR A 404 -3.15 20.50 33.92
N PRO A 405 -2.28 20.35 34.94
CA PRO A 405 -0.87 20.00 34.75
C PRO A 405 -0.63 18.53 34.40
N THR A 406 -1.69 17.72 34.24
CA THR A 406 -1.62 16.30 33.92
C THR A 406 -1.79 16.00 32.44
N LEU A 407 -2.22 16.97 31.62
CA LEU A 407 -2.49 16.77 30.20
C LEU A 407 -1.20 16.87 29.37
N ILE A 408 -0.82 15.76 28.72
CA ILE A 408 0.47 15.58 28.03
C ILE A 408 0.58 16.52 26.81
N GLU A 409 -0.51 16.69 26.08
CA GLU A 409 -0.61 17.52 24.88
C GLU A 409 -0.16 18.96 25.13
N LEU A 410 -0.39 19.48 26.33
CA LEU A 410 0.01 20.84 26.70
C LEU A 410 1.52 21.00 26.73
N PHE A 411 2.22 20.04 27.34
CA PHE A 411 3.68 20.04 27.42
C PHE A 411 4.32 19.80 26.05
N TYR A 412 3.72 18.92 25.24
CA TYR A 412 4.15 18.73 23.86
C TYR A 412 4.05 20.04 23.06
N MET A 413 2.92 20.75 23.14
CA MET A 413 2.76 22.04 22.47
C MET A 413 3.71 23.11 23.00
N LYS A 414 3.94 23.17 24.31
CA LYS A 414 4.93 24.08 24.90
C LYS A 414 6.33 23.83 24.36
N ALA A 415 6.75 22.56 24.29
CA ALA A 415 8.04 22.18 23.71
C ALA A 415 8.14 22.56 22.22
N LYS A 416 7.05 22.39 21.46
CA LYS A 416 6.98 22.77 20.05
C LYS A 416 7.16 24.29 19.85
N ILE A 417 6.49 25.12 20.65
CA ILE A 417 6.64 26.58 20.60
C ILE A 417 8.10 27.00 20.86
N TYR A 418 8.74 26.41 21.88
CA TYR A 418 10.15 26.68 22.17
C TYR A 418 11.11 26.26 21.06
N LYS A 419 10.88 25.10 20.41
CA LYS A 419 11.70 24.63 19.29
C LYS A 419 11.72 25.64 18.15
N VAL A 420 10.56 26.19 17.79
CA VAL A 420 10.46 27.15 16.67
C VAL A 420 11.10 28.48 17.06
N LYS A 421 10.86 28.95 18.29
CA LYS A 421 11.45 30.18 18.82
C LYS A 421 12.98 30.12 18.87
N SER A 422 13.58 29.01 19.35
CA SER A 422 15.03 28.89 19.44
C SER A 422 15.70 28.89 18.06
N TRP A 423 15.12 28.20 17.08
CA TRP A 423 15.59 28.20 15.69
C TRP A 423 15.60 29.59 15.06
N LEU A 424 14.58 30.42 15.32
CA LEU A 424 14.53 31.80 14.84
C LEU A 424 15.60 32.69 15.50
N CYS A 425 15.84 32.52 16.80
CA CYS A 425 16.93 33.23 17.49
C CYS A 425 18.31 32.85 16.91
N PHE A 426 18.52 31.59 16.52
CA PHE A 426 19.77 31.14 15.87
C PHE A 426 19.96 31.64 14.42
N LEU A 427 18.89 31.99 13.71
CA LEU A 427 18.97 32.52 12.33
C LEU A 427 19.09 34.04 12.28
N THR A 428 18.80 34.72 13.39
CA THR A 428 18.82 36.20 13.50
C THR A 428 20.00 36.73 14.32
N SER A 429 20.83 35.82 14.85
CA SER A 429 22.17 36.09 15.40
C SER A 429 23.23 35.63 14.42
#